data_AF-A0AAV4TAV1-F1
#
_entry.id   AF-A0AAV4TAV1-F1
#
_cell.length_a   1.000
_cell.length_b   1.000
_cell.length_c   1.000
_cell.angle_alpha   90.00
_cell.angle_beta   90.00
_cell.angle_gamma   90.00
#
_symmetry.space_group_name_H-M   'P 1'
#
loop_
_entity.id
_entity.type
_entity.pdbx_description
1 polymer ?
#
loop_
_entity_poly.entity_id
_entity_poly.type
_entity_poly.pdbx_seq_one_letter_code
_entity_poly.pdbx_strand_id
1 'polypeptide(L)'
;MVNGKPRHSQSQGSVERANQDIENKLIIWMADNQTNKWSKGIRFVQFMKNRAYHSVITKSPYETMFGCAAKVGLSPSIIPQSVLDSINTEEDLQKLEDSQETVIMGSQSNFTQEGIPLSSLLLQNHL
;
A
#
# COMPACT_ATOMS: atom_id res chain seq x y z
N MET A 1 21.17 -15.25 -20.71
CA MET A 1 21.69 -15.32 -19.32
C MET A 1 22.88 -14.38 -19.23
N VAL A 2 22.75 -13.29 -18.46
CA VAL A 2 23.84 -12.33 -18.27
C VAL A 2 24.66 -12.80 -17.07
N ASN A 3 25.83 -13.38 -17.33
CA ASN A 3 26.78 -13.76 -16.27
C ASN A 3 27.63 -12.52 -15.92
N GLY A 4 27.30 -11.85 -14.82
CA GLY A 4 28.14 -10.78 -14.28
C GLY A 4 29.46 -11.32 -13.74
N LYS A 5 30.58 -10.64 -14.01
CA LYS A 5 31.91 -10.94 -13.46
C LYS A 5 31.89 -11.09 -11.92
N PRO A 6 32.77 -11.92 -11.32
CA PRO A 6 32.93 -11.99 -9.88
C PRO A 6 33.24 -10.60 -9.33
N ARG A 7 32.31 -10.03 -8.55
CA ARG A 7 32.50 -8.73 -7.91
C ARG A 7 33.11 -8.93 -6.53
N HIS A 8 34.06 -8.07 -6.21
CA HIS A 8 34.96 -8.08 -5.06
C HIS A 8 34.25 -8.27 -3.69
N SER A 9 34.91 -9.03 -2.81
CA SER A 9 34.54 -9.44 -1.44
C SER A 9 34.09 -8.36 -0.45
N GLN A 10 34.41 -7.08 -0.66
CA GLN A 10 34.08 -6.02 0.32
C GLN A 10 32.64 -5.49 0.18
N SER A 11 32.15 -5.28 -1.05
CA SER A 11 30.74 -4.97 -1.30
C SER A 11 29.85 -6.20 -1.12
N GLN A 12 30.43 -7.39 -1.30
CA GLN A 12 29.79 -8.68 -1.09
C GLN A 12 29.29 -8.72 0.37
N GLY A 13 30.19 -8.65 1.36
CA GLY A 13 29.81 -8.85 2.77
C GLY A 13 28.70 -7.93 3.30
N SER A 14 28.59 -6.70 2.78
CA SER A 14 27.48 -5.80 3.13
C SER A 14 26.15 -6.24 2.50
N VAL A 15 26.18 -6.68 1.25
CA VAL A 15 25.01 -7.19 0.53
C VAL A 15 24.55 -8.51 1.13
N GLU A 16 25.44 -9.45 1.43
CA GLU A 16 25.00 -10.71 2.07
C GLU A 16 24.40 -10.47 3.45
N ARG A 17 24.98 -9.58 4.26
CA ARG A 17 24.38 -9.23 5.56
C ARG A 17 22.99 -8.59 5.41
N ALA A 18 22.83 -7.69 4.44
CA ALA A 18 21.53 -7.07 4.17
C ALA A 18 20.50 -8.09 3.66
N ASN A 19 20.93 -9.01 2.78
CA ASN A 19 20.07 -10.07 2.28
C ASN A 19 19.64 -11.02 3.39
N GLN A 20 20.56 -11.41 4.29
CA GLN A 20 20.23 -12.25 5.44
C GLN A 20 19.23 -11.57 6.40
N ASP A 21 19.38 -10.26 6.64
CA ASP A 21 18.41 -9.50 7.44
C ASP A 21 17.02 -9.48 6.80
N ILE A 22 16.95 -9.34 5.48
CA ILE A 22 15.68 -9.40 4.72
C ILE A 22 15.06 -10.80 4.83
N GLU A 23 15.84 -11.86 4.64
CA GLU A 23 15.37 -13.24 4.76
C GLU A 23 14.82 -13.52 6.16
N ASN A 24 15.57 -13.15 7.21
CA ASN A 24 15.14 -13.35 8.59
C ASN A 24 13.83 -12.62 8.89
N LYS A 25 13.70 -11.36 8.44
CA LYS A 25 12.46 -10.58 8.61
C LYS A 25 11.30 -11.18 7.84
N LEU A 26 11.55 -11.75 6.67
CA LEU A 26 10.52 -12.40 5.87
C LEU A 26 10.04 -13.70 6.51
N ILE A 27 10.95 -14.48 7.10
CA ILE A 27 10.61 -15.68 7.87
C ILE A 27 9.72 -15.32 9.07
N ILE A 28 10.11 -14.31 9.85
CA ILE A 28 9.32 -13.82 11.00
C ILE A 28 7.93 -13.36 10.53
N TRP A 29 7.88 -12.52 9.50
CA TRP A 29 6.61 -12.02 8.97
C TRP A 29 5.68 -13.15 8.51
N MET A 30 6.23 -14.15 7.81
CA MET A 30 5.46 -15.33 7.36
C MET A 30 4.93 -16.17 8.52
N ALA A 31 5.71 -16.31 9.61
CA ALA A 31 5.29 -17.01 10.82
C ALA A 31 4.15 -16.26 11.51
N ASP A 32 4.29 -14.93 11.71
CA ASP A 32 3.28 -14.09 12.36
C ASP A 32 1.95 -14.06 11.59
N ASN A 33 2.00 -14.15 10.27
CA ASN A 33 0.83 -14.09 9.38
C ASN A 33 0.33 -15.48 8.95
N GLN A 34 0.89 -16.56 9.51
CA GLN A 34 0.52 -17.95 9.18
C GLN A 34 0.44 -18.22 7.67
N THR A 35 1.39 -17.69 6.89
CA THR A 35 1.35 -17.73 5.43
C THR A 35 2.73 -17.97 4.83
N ASN A 36 2.78 -18.65 3.68
CA ASN A 36 4.00 -18.82 2.87
C ASN A 36 4.10 -17.82 1.71
N LYS A 37 3.22 -16.80 1.67
CA LYS A 37 3.14 -15.80 0.60
C LYS A 37 4.25 -14.74 0.72
N TRP A 38 5.49 -15.18 0.55
CA TRP A 38 6.70 -14.35 0.63
C TRP A 38 6.64 -13.10 -0.26
N SER A 39 6.02 -13.22 -1.44
CA SER A 39 5.87 -12.11 -2.40
C SER A 39 4.95 -10.99 -1.92
N LYS A 40 4.03 -11.28 -0.97
CA LYS A 40 3.27 -10.25 -0.26
C LYS A 40 4.10 -9.68 0.89
N GLY A 41 4.69 -10.56 1.70
CA GLY A 41 5.50 -10.19 2.86
C GLY A 41 6.67 -9.26 2.53
N ILE A 42 7.34 -9.48 1.40
CA ILE A 42 8.51 -8.69 0.99
C ILE A 42 8.21 -7.20 0.86
N ARG A 43 6.97 -6.83 0.49
CA ARG A 43 6.54 -5.43 0.42
C ARG A 43 6.51 -4.79 1.80
N PHE A 44 6.03 -5.51 2.81
CA PHE A 44 6.01 -5.06 4.20
C PHE A 44 7.43 -4.97 4.77
N VAL A 45 8.26 -6.00 4.56
CA VAL A 45 9.66 -6.02 5.03
C VAL A 45 10.45 -4.86 4.43
N GLN A 46 10.32 -4.62 3.13
CA GLN A 46 10.98 -3.49 2.46
C GLN A 46 10.52 -2.15 3.05
N PHE A 47 9.22 -1.97 3.25
CA PHE A 47 8.69 -0.75 3.84
C PHE A 47 9.20 -0.54 5.28
N MET A 48 9.22 -1.59 6.11
CA MET A 48 9.77 -1.55 7.47
C MET A 48 11.25 -1.15 7.47
N LYS A 49 12.05 -1.70 6.55
CA LYS A 49 13.48 -1.37 6.42
C LYS A 49 13.69 0.07 5.96
N ASN A 50 12.93 0.53 4.98
CA ASN A 50 13.07 1.86 4.41
C ASN A 50 12.60 2.97 5.36
N ARG A 51 11.66 2.67 6.26
CA ARG A 51 11.18 3.61 7.29
C ARG A 51 12.00 3.58 8.58
N ALA A 52 12.84 2.57 8.79
CA ALA A 52 13.63 2.45 10.00
C ALA A 52 14.60 3.64 10.13
N TYR A 53 14.59 4.30 11.29
CA TYR A 53 15.50 5.38 11.59
C TYR A 53 16.94 4.88 11.63
N HIS A 54 17.84 5.57 10.95
CA HIS A 54 19.25 5.24 10.92
C HIS A 54 20.06 6.34 11.60
N SER A 55 20.60 6.03 12.79
CA SER A 55 21.22 7.01 13.69
C SER A 55 22.34 7.84 13.06
N VAL A 56 23.17 7.24 12.21
CA VAL A 56 24.29 7.94 11.55
C VAL A 56 23.82 9.04 10.58
N ILE A 57 22.74 8.78 9.84
CA ILE A 57 22.21 9.75 8.86
C ILE A 57 21.06 10.58 9.45
N THR A 58 20.70 10.32 10.71
CA THR A 58 19.63 10.99 11.47
C THR A 58 18.26 10.99 10.78
N LYS A 59 18.06 10.06 9.85
CA LYS A 59 16.88 9.93 9.00
C LYS A 59 16.65 8.47 8.65
N SER A 60 15.47 8.15 8.16
CA SER A 60 15.23 6.89 7.47
C SER A 60 15.73 6.94 6.02
N PRO A 61 16.06 5.80 5.40
CA PRO A 61 16.34 5.75 3.96
C PRO A 61 15.21 6.35 3.11
N TYR A 62 13.95 6.13 3.50
CA TYR A 62 12.78 6.72 2.84
C TYR A 62 12.82 8.25 2.90
N GLU A 63 13.01 8.85 4.08
CA GLU A 63 13.09 10.31 4.23
C GLU A 63 14.27 10.90 3.45
N THR A 64 15.38 10.17 3.39
CA THR A 64 16.56 10.60 2.65
C THR A 64 16.28 10.62 1.13
N MET A 65 15.52 9.64 0.63
CA MET A 65 15.20 9.51 -0.79
C MET A 65 14.06 10.42 -1.25
N PHE A 66 13.01 10.57 -0.43
CA PHE A 66 11.77 11.26 -0.81
C PHE A 66 11.60 12.64 -0.15
N GLY A 67 12.44 13.00 0.83
CA GLY A 67 12.38 14.28 1.51
C GLY A 67 11.23 14.43 2.52
N CYS A 68 10.41 13.41 2.73
CA CYS A 68 9.31 13.40 3.69
C CYS A 68 9.23 12.08 4.46
N ALA A 69 8.56 12.11 5.62
CA ALA A 69 8.32 10.91 6.41
C ALA A 69 7.39 9.95 5.67
N ALA A 70 7.68 8.65 5.78
CA ALA A 70 6.80 7.62 5.24
C ALA A 70 5.42 7.70 5.91
N LYS A 71 4.37 7.75 5.10
CA LYS A 71 2.98 7.75 5.57
C LYS A 71 2.64 6.40 6.22
N VAL A 72 2.03 6.42 7.40
CA VAL A 72 1.67 5.22 8.18
C VAL A 72 0.24 5.34 8.67
N GLY A 73 -0.51 4.25 8.56
CA GLY A 73 -1.90 4.20 9.01
C GLY A 73 -2.81 5.12 8.21
N LEU A 74 -3.93 5.51 8.84
CA LEU A 74 -5.02 6.26 8.20
C LEU A 74 -4.95 7.78 8.46
N SER A 75 -4.05 8.25 9.32
CA SER A 75 -3.86 9.68 9.60
C SER A 75 -3.63 10.56 8.36
N PRO A 76 -2.97 10.10 7.28
CA PRO A 76 -2.81 10.87 6.04
C PRO A 76 -4.00 10.80 5.07
N SER A 77 -5.10 10.13 5.45
CA SER A 77 -6.25 9.92 4.56
C SER A 77 -7.18 11.14 4.52
N ILE A 78 -8.16 11.11 3.61
CA ILE A 78 -9.22 12.12 3.50
C ILE A 78 -10.34 11.85 4.55
N ILE A 79 -10.22 10.77 5.33
CA ILE A 79 -11.23 10.35 6.30
C ILE A 79 -11.26 11.38 7.45
N PRO A 80 -12.45 11.89 7.83
CA PRO A 80 -12.58 12.82 8.95
C PRO A 80 -12.03 12.24 10.25
N GLN A 81 -11.34 13.06 11.04
CA GLN A 81 -10.71 12.61 12.30
C GLN A 81 -11.71 11.99 13.27
N SER A 82 -12.95 12.52 13.33
CA SER A 82 -14.02 11.96 14.17
C SER A 82 -14.37 10.50 13.83
N VAL A 83 -14.21 10.11 12.56
CA VAL A 83 -14.41 8.73 12.11
C VAL A 83 -13.19 7.89 12.49
N LEU A 84 -11.97 8.41 12.30
CA LEU A 84 -10.75 7.71 12.70
C LEU A 84 -10.71 7.42 14.20
N ASP A 85 -11.15 8.36 15.04
CA ASP A 85 -11.18 8.22 16.50
C ASP A 85 -12.17 7.13 16.96
N SER A 86 -13.14 6.77 16.12
CA SER A 86 -14.11 5.70 16.41
C SER A 86 -13.58 4.30 16.07
N ILE A 87 -12.55 4.19 15.24
CA ILE A 87 -11.98 2.91 14.79
C ILE A 87 -10.95 2.44 15.82
N ASN A 88 -11.29 1.39 16.57
CA ASN A 88 -10.40 0.83 17.59
C ASN A 88 -9.94 -0.60 17.25
N THR A 89 -10.69 -1.33 16.43
CA THR A 89 -10.34 -2.69 16.02
C THR A 89 -10.41 -2.87 14.50
N GLU A 90 -9.89 -3.99 14.00
CA GLU A 90 -9.99 -4.36 12.59
C GLU A 90 -11.46 -4.54 12.17
N GLU A 91 -12.32 -5.04 13.05
CA GLU A 91 -13.75 -5.20 12.77
C GLU A 91 -14.45 -3.85 12.61
N ASP A 92 -14.05 -2.81 13.35
CA ASP A 92 -14.59 -1.46 13.18
C ASP A 92 -14.15 -0.86 11.84
N LEU A 93 -12.93 -1.15 11.41
CA LEU A 93 -12.44 -0.76 10.09
C LEU A 93 -13.22 -1.46 8.97
N GLN A 94 -13.50 -2.76 9.12
CA GLN A 94 -14.27 -3.53 8.14
C GLN A 94 -15.69 -2.97 7.97
N LYS A 95 -16.38 -2.65 9.08
CA LYS A 95 -17.72 -2.04 9.03
C LYS A 95 -17.72 -0.72 8.26
N LEU A 96 -16.66 0.07 8.38
CA LEU A 96 -16.53 1.34 7.66
C LEU A 96 -16.38 1.10 6.15
N GLU A 97 -15.57 0.12 5.74
CA GLU A 97 -15.40 -0.28 4.35
C GLU A 97 -16.73 -0.75 3.74
N ASP A 98 -17.44 -1.65 4.42
CA ASP A 98 -18.73 -2.19 4.00
C ASP A 98 -19.79 -1.07 3.86
N SER A 99 -19.76 -0.08 4.77
CA SER A 99 -20.66 1.08 4.75
C SER A 99 -20.39 2.01 3.56
N GLN A 100 -19.15 2.13 3.09
CA GLN A 100 -18.84 2.92 1.89
C GLN A 100 -19.28 2.21 0.61
N GLU A 101 -19.19 0.87 0.57
CA GLU A 101 -19.62 0.07 -0.59
C GLU A 101 -21.15 0.14 -0.78
N THR A 102 -21.93 0.22 0.31
CA THR A 102 -23.39 0.39 0.24
C THR A 102 -23.80 1.75 -0.32
N VAL A 103 -23.06 2.81 0.01
CA VAL A 103 -23.34 4.17 -0.49
C VAL A 103 -23.00 4.30 -1.97
N ILE A 104 -21.92 3.65 -2.45
CA ILE A 104 -21.52 3.69 -3.86
C ILE A 104 -22.50 2.88 -4.73
N MET A 105 -23.00 1.74 -4.25
CA MET A 105 -24.02 0.93 -4.93
C MET A 105 -25.42 1.57 -4.90
N GLY A 106 -25.78 2.29 -3.82
CA GLY A 106 -27.03 3.06 -3.72
C GLY A 106 -27.02 4.41 -4.46
N SER A 107 -25.84 4.94 -4.78
CA SER A 107 -25.69 6.19 -5.55
C SER A 107 -25.82 5.96 -7.07
N GLN A 108 -25.63 4.73 -7.56
CA GLN A 108 -25.89 4.38 -8.97
C GLN A 108 -27.39 4.16 -9.25
N SER A 109 -28.20 3.76 -8.26
CA SER A 109 -29.65 3.59 -8.45
C SER A 109 -30.43 4.90 -8.52
N ASN A 110 -29.82 6.04 -8.15
CA ASN A 110 -30.47 7.34 -8.17
C ASN A 110 -30.14 8.19 -9.42
N PHE A 111 -29.49 7.63 -10.45
CA PHE A 111 -29.19 8.36 -11.70
C PHE A 111 -30.12 8.01 -12.88
N THR A 112 -31.19 7.25 -12.67
CA THR A 112 -32.21 7.01 -13.72
C THR A 112 -33.61 7.21 -13.17
N GLN A 113 -33.96 8.47 -12.92
CA GLN A 113 -35.35 8.90 -12.93
C GLN A 113 -35.42 10.43 -13.15
N GLU A 114 -35.06 10.88 -14.35
CA GLU A 114 -35.86 11.85 -15.12
C GLU A 114 -35.59 11.58 -16.61
N GLY A 115 -36.67 11.42 -17.37
CA GLY A 115 -36.67 10.73 -18.65
C GLY A 115 -36.13 11.55 -19.82
N ILE A 116 -35.26 10.92 -20.61
CA ILE A 116 -35.16 11.13 -22.06
C ILE A 116 -34.88 9.76 -22.70
N PRO A 117 -35.71 9.25 -23.62
CA PRO A 117 -35.44 7.99 -24.28
C PRO A 117 -34.21 8.12 -25.19
N LEU A 118 -33.29 7.14 -25.09
CA LEU A 118 -32.06 7.02 -25.88
C LEU A 118 -32.28 6.87 -27.40
N SER A 119 -33.53 6.93 -27.88
CA SER A 119 -33.85 7.00 -29.32
C SER A 119 -33.55 8.35 -29.96
N SER A 120 -33.31 9.42 -29.18
CA SER A 120 -33.07 10.78 -29.72
C SER A 120 -31.61 11.13 -30.01
N LEU A 121 -30.62 10.30 -29.66
CA LEU A 121 -29.19 10.66 -29.75
C LEU A 121 -28.42 9.99 -30.90
N LEU A 122 -29.09 9.27 -31.82
CA LEU A 122 -28.44 8.58 -32.95
C LEU A 122 -28.70 9.18 -34.34
N LEU A 123 -29.17 10.43 -34.45
CA LEU A 123 -29.48 11.04 -35.75
C LEU A 123 -28.83 12.40 -36.03
N GLN A 124 -27.74 12.75 -35.35
CA GLN A 124 -27.02 14.00 -35.60
C GLN A 124 -25.51 13.85 -35.79
N ASN A 125 -25.05 12.74 -36.37
CA ASN A 125 -23.66 12.58 -36.83
C ASN A 125 -23.60 12.08 -38.29
N HIS A 126 -24.28 12.80 -39.18
CA HIS A 126 -23.96 12.79 -40.61
C HIS A 126 -24.18 14.19 -41.19
N LEU A 127 -23.13 15.00 -41.18
CA LEU A 127 -22.74 15.91 -42.26
C LEU A 127 -21.21 15.88 -42.37
#